data_AF-A0A3B8IAF9-F1
#
_entry.id   AF-A0A3B8IAF9-F1
#
_cell.length_a   1.000
_cell.length_b   1.000
_cell.length_c   1.000
_cell.angle_alpha   90.00
_cell.angle_beta   90.00
_cell.angle_gamma   90.00
#
_symmetry.space_group_name_H-M   'P 1'
#
loop_
_entity.id
_entity.type
_entity.pdbx_description
1 polymer ?
#
loop_
_entity_poly.entity_id
_entity_poly.type
_entity_poly.pdbx_seq_one_letter_code
_entity_poly.pdbx_strand_id
1 'polypeptide(L)'
;MWNFCGNVPQLKAMPRMQPEEKKLEVEECQQLLQLIVDGQATPEQTIAFQEHICSCKKCDEKFKLDSAIKEAIKKTCGCHQAPQELVSTIQGALQNLR
;
A
#
# COMPACT_ATOMS: atom_id res chain seq x y z
N MET A 1 -11.27 -8.04 -8.84
CA MET A 1 -11.30 -6.71 -9.47
C MET A 1 -11.39 -5.68 -8.36
N TRP A 2 -10.30 -4.96 -8.07
CA TRP A 2 -10.29 -3.95 -7.01
C TRP A 2 -11.02 -2.70 -7.52
N ASN A 3 -12.29 -2.53 -7.13
CA ASN A 3 -13.12 -1.36 -7.43
C ASN A 3 -12.83 -0.24 -6.42
N PHE A 4 -11.62 0.33 -6.49
CA PHE A 4 -11.10 1.15 -5.38
C PHE A 4 -11.55 2.62 -5.37
N CYS A 5 -12.06 3.16 -6.49
CA CYS A 5 -12.43 4.57 -6.56
C CYS A 5 -13.83 4.90 -5.98
N GLY A 6 -14.38 4.04 -5.09
CA GLY A 6 -15.78 4.11 -4.66
C GLY A 6 -16.07 4.02 -3.17
N ASN A 7 -15.09 3.78 -2.28
CA ASN A 7 -15.38 3.69 -0.85
C ASN A 7 -14.15 3.98 0.02
N VAL A 8 -13.85 5.27 0.21
CA VAL A 8 -12.89 5.76 1.22
C VAL A 8 -13.71 6.19 2.45
N PRO A 9 -13.81 5.38 3.53
CA PRO A 9 -14.80 5.59 4.59
C PRO A 9 -14.45 6.68 5.63
N GLN A 10 -13.25 7.30 5.56
CA GLN A 10 -12.69 8.07 6.69
C GLN A 10 -12.30 9.51 6.36
N LEU A 11 -12.87 10.12 5.31
CA LEU A 11 -12.77 11.57 5.10
C LEU A 11 -13.88 12.30 5.88
N LYS A 12 -13.81 12.29 7.22
CA LYS A 12 -14.55 13.26 8.04
C LYS A 12 -13.65 13.85 9.12
N ALA A 13 -13.43 15.16 8.94
CA ALA A 13 -12.88 16.14 9.87
C ALA A 13 -11.35 16.14 10.06
N MET A 14 -10.65 16.85 9.16
CA MET A 14 -9.44 17.61 9.50
C MET A 14 -9.51 19.00 8.87
N PRO A 15 -8.90 20.03 9.51
CA PRO A 15 -9.20 21.42 9.24
C PRO A 15 -8.74 21.81 7.84
N ARG A 16 -9.49 22.74 7.23
CA ARG A 16 -9.15 23.40 5.96
C ARG A 16 -7.66 23.76 5.94
N MET A 17 -6.91 23.12 5.05
CA MET A 17 -5.66 23.66 4.53
C MET A 17 -5.80 23.88 3.02
N GLN A 18 -5.07 24.89 2.56
CA GLN A 18 -5.42 25.84 1.50
C GLN A 18 -5.49 25.24 0.09
N PRO A 19 -6.16 25.92 -0.87
CA PRO A 19 -6.20 25.49 -2.26
C PRO A 19 -4.87 25.80 -2.95
N GLU A 20 -3.96 24.83 -2.92
CA GLU A 20 -2.83 24.74 -3.82
C GLU A 20 -2.87 23.36 -4.47
N GLU A 21 -3.15 23.32 -5.77
CA GLU A 21 -3.21 22.09 -6.57
C GLU A 21 -1.82 21.45 -6.63
N LYS A 22 -1.45 20.71 -5.59
CA LYS A 22 -0.16 20.02 -5.54
C LYS A 22 -0.21 18.80 -6.44
N LYS A 23 0.08 19.03 -7.72
CA LYS A 23 0.45 17.98 -8.67
C LYS A 23 1.69 17.29 -8.09
N LEU A 24 1.52 16.10 -7.50
CA LEU A 24 2.68 15.28 -7.10
C LEU A 24 3.62 15.18 -8.29
N GLU A 25 4.88 15.55 -8.11
CA GLU A 25 5.85 15.42 -9.18
C GLU A 25 5.99 13.94 -9.55
N VAL A 26 6.28 13.67 -10.82
CA VAL A 26 6.28 12.29 -11.36
C VAL A 26 7.25 11.39 -10.58
N GLU A 27 8.34 11.95 -10.08
CA GLU A 27 9.34 11.24 -9.27
C GLU A 27 8.84 10.91 -7.87
N GLU A 28 8.18 11.85 -7.18
CA GLU A 28 7.58 11.63 -5.86
C GLU A 28 6.48 10.55 -5.94
N CYS A 29 5.69 10.57 -7.01
CA CYS A 29 4.64 9.57 -7.24
C CYS A 29 5.24 8.17 -7.47
N GLN A 30 6.38 8.08 -8.15
CA GLN A 30 7.08 6.82 -8.37
C GLN A 30 7.69 6.26 -7.08
N GLN A 31 8.29 7.11 -6.24
CA GLN A 31 8.80 6.70 -4.93
C GLN A 31 7.68 6.19 -4.02
N LEU A 32 6.57 6.94 -3.98
CA LEU A 32 5.40 6.57 -3.19
C LEU A 32 4.76 5.26 -3.66
N LEU A 33 4.68 5.05 -4.98
CA LEU A 33 4.26 3.78 -5.57
C LEU A 33 5.11 2.60 -5.08
N GLN A 34 6.44 2.74 -5.09
CA GLN A 34 7.34 1.67 -4.63
C GLN A 34 7.12 1.36 -3.14
N LEU A 35 7.02 2.38 -2.29
CA LEU A 35 6.74 2.20 -0.86
C LEU A 35 5.42 1.44 -0.63
N ILE A 36 4.39 1.73 -1.41
CA ILE A 36 3.09 1.05 -1.32
C ILE A 36 3.20 -0.39 -1.79
N VAL A 37 3.84 -0.62 -2.93
CA VAL A 37 4.05 -1.97 -3.48
C VAL A 37 4.87 -2.81 -2.52
N ASP A 38 5.85 -2.24 -1.82
CA ASP A 38 6.65 -2.97 -0.83
C ASP A 38 5.94 -3.15 0.52
N GLY A 39 4.85 -2.43 0.78
CA GLY A 39 4.15 -2.44 2.07
C GLY A 39 4.86 -1.64 3.16
N GLN A 40 5.72 -0.70 2.78
CA GLN A 40 6.48 0.19 3.67
C GLN A 40 5.86 1.59 3.79
N ALA A 41 4.81 1.89 3.02
CA ALA A 41 4.11 3.16 3.07
C ALA A 41 3.32 3.33 4.37
N THR A 42 3.28 4.56 4.89
CA THR A 42 2.41 4.91 6.02
C THR A 42 0.93 4.90 5.58
N PRO A 43 -0.03 4.80 6.52
CA PRO A 43 -1.45 4.86 6.16
C PRO A 43 -1.83 6.19 5.48
N GLU A 44 -1.24 7.31 5.89
CA GLU A 44 -1.46 8.64 5.29
C GLU A 44 -0.94 8.69 3.85
N GLN A 45 0.26 8.16 3.62
CA GLN A 45 0.87 8.02 2.30
C GLN A 45 0.03 7.16 1.36
N THR A 46 -0.52 6.07 1.90
CA THR A 46 -1.40 5.16 1.15
C THR A 46 -2.68 5.86 0.71
N ILE A 47 -3.32 6.63 1.60
CA ILE A 47 -4.54 7.38 1.29
C ILE A 47 -4.25 8.45 0.23
N ALA A 48 -3.19 9.24 0.40
CA ALA A 48 -2.82 10.29 -0.56
C ALA A 48 -2.53 9.73 -1.96
N PHE A 49 -1.86 8.58 -2.06
CA PHE A 49 -1.62 7.92 -3.34
C PHE A 49 -2.92 7.39 -3.95
N GLN A 50 -3.82 6.85 -3.14
CA GLN A 50 -5.12 6.35 -3.60
C GLN A 50 -5.98 7.48 -4.20
N GLU A 51 -5.98 8.65 -3.58
CA GLU A 51 -6.64 9.84 -4.13
C GLU A 51 -6.00 10.27 -5.46
N HIS A 52 -4.67 10.21 -5.55
CA HIS A 52 -3.94 10.56 -6.77
C HIS A 52 -4.26 9.62 -7.94
N ILE A 53 -4.25 8.30 -7.75
CA ILE A 53 -4.49 7.34 -8.85
C ILE A 53 -5.93 7.39 -9.38
N CYS A 54 -6.90 7.90 -8.60
CA CYS A 54 -8.25 8.15 -9.09
C CYS A 54 -8.31 9.26 -10.15
N SER A 55 -7.38 10.22 -10.13
CA SER A 55 -7.31 11.32 -11.12
C SER A 55 -6.21 11.11 -12.17
N CYS A 56 -5.19 10.31 -11.87
CA CYS A 56 -4.02 10.12 -12.73
C CYS A 56 -3.95 8.70 -13.32
N LYS A 57 -4.47 8.55 -14.55
CA LYS A 57 -4.49 7.26 -15.28
C LYS A 57 -3.11 6.62 -15.43
N LYS A 58 -2.07 7.41 -15.72
CA LYS A 58 -0.70 6.91 -15.87
C LYS A 58 -0.20 6.22 -14.59
N CYS A 59 -0.51 6.80 -13.43
CA CYS A 59 -0.09 6.26 -12.14
C CYS A 59 -0.92 5.02 -11.75
N ASP A 60 -2.21 5.01 -12.07
CA ASP A 60 -3.08 3.83 -11.92
C ASP A 60 -2.59 2.64 -12.77
N GLU A 61 -2.24 2.88 -14.04
CA GLU A 61 -1.71 1.84 -14.92
C GLU A 61 -0.38 1.28 -14.41
N LYS A 62 0.54 2.14 -13.96
CA LYS A 62 1.81 1.71 -13.35
C LYS A 62 1.60 0.93 -12.05
N PHE A 63 0.69 1.39 -11.18
CA PHE A 63 0.36 0.69 -9.94
C PHE A 63 -0.19 -0.72 -10.20
N LYS A 64 -1.11 -0.86 -11.16
CA LYS A 64 -1.67 -2.15 -11.57
C LYS A 64 -0.59 -3.09 -12.09
N LEU A 65 0.34 -2.57 -12.89
CA LEU A 65 1.46 -3.35 -13.42
C LEU A 65 2.37 -3.85 -12.31
N ASP A 66 2.89 -2.97 -11.46
CA ASP A 66 3.78 -3.32 -10.35
C ASP A 66 3.11 -4.31 -9.38
N SER A 67 1.83 -4.09 -9.08
CA SER A 67 1.05 -5.00 -8.22
C SER A 67 0.89 -6.38 -8.86
N ALA A 68 0.64 -6.45 -10.17
CA ALA A 68 0.56 -7.71 -10.89
C ALA A 68 1.89 -8.46 -10.90
N ILE A 69 3.01 -7.73 -11.05
CA ILE A 69 4.37 -8.30 -10.96
C ILE A 69 4.62 -8.84 -9.55
N LYS A 70 4.32 -8.08 -8.50
CA LYS A 70 4.46 -8.54 -7.11
C LYS A 70 3.65 -9.81 -6.85
N GLU A 71 2.41 -9.86 -7.33
CA GLU A 71 1.56 -11.04 -7.20
C GLU A 71 2.07 -12.24 -8.00
N ALA A 72 2.63 -12.02 -9.19
CA ALA A 72 3.28 -13.07 -9.97
C ALA A 72 4.49 -13.64 -9.22
N ILE A 73 5.37 -12.78 -8.72
CA ILE A 73 6.54 -13.17 -7.91
C ILE A 73 6.10 -13.93 -6.67
N LYS A 74 5.06 -13.48 -5.96
CA LYS A 74 4.54 -14.16 -4.77
C LYS A 74 4.04 -15.57 -5.06
N LYS A 75 3.46 -15.81 -6.24
CA LYS A 75 3.01 -17.14 -6.67
C LYS A 75 4.16 -18.06 -7.05
N THR A 76 5.21 -17.52 -7.66
CA THR A 76 6.38 -18.30 -8.12
C THR A 76 7.47 -18.44 -7.07
N CYS A 77 7.54 -17.51 -6.12
CA CYS A 77 8.39 -17.63 -4.96
C CYS A 77 7.90 -18.85 -4.18
N GLY A 78 8.74 -19.88 -4.09
CA GLY A 78 8.58 -21.01 -3.17
C GLY A 78 8.76 -20.59 -1.72
N CYS A 79 8.15 -19.45 -1.35
CA CYS A 79 7.97 -18.90 -0.03
C CYS A 79 7.15 -19.92 0.77
N HIS A 80 7.79 -21.01 1.19
CA HIS A 80 7.19 -22.08 1.97
C HIS A 80 6.64 -21.50 3.27
N GLN A 81 5.58 -22.11 3.80
CA GLN A 81 5.10 -21.74 5.14
C GLN A 81 6.28 -21.82 6.11
N ALA A 82 6.38 -20.81 6.98
CA ALA A 82 7.40 -20.81 8.02
C ALA A 82 7.31 -22.12 8.82
N PRO A 83 8.45 -22.73 9.22
CA PRO A 83 8.44 -23.95 10.01
C PRO A 83 7.54 -23.81 11.24
N GLN A 84 6.70 -24.81 11.50
CA GLN A 84 5.71 -24.76 12.58
C GLN A 84 6.35 -24.51 13.96
N GLU A 85 7.56 -25.03 14.16
CA GLU A 85 8.39 -24.79 15.35
C GLU A 85 8.68 -23.30 15.57
N LEU A 86 9.04 -22.58 14.50
CA LEU A 86 9.31 -21.13 14.53
C LEU A 86 8.04 -20.35 14.85
N VAL A 87 6.92 -20.71 14.23
CA VAL A 87 5.61 -20.09 14.48
C VAL A 87 5.22 -20.26 15.95
N SER A 88 5.33 -21.48 16.47
CA SER A 88 4.98 -21.81 17.86
C SER A 88 5.87 -21.08 18.86
N THR A 89 7.17 -20.98 18.58
CA THR A 89 8.14 -20.25 19.41
C THR A 89 7.80 -18.77 19.49
N ILE A 90 7.51 -18.13 18.35
CA ILE A 90 7.14 -16.71 18.29
C ILE A 90 5.82 -16.46 19.02
N GLN A 91 4.81 -17.33 18.83
CA GLN A 91 3.53 -17.21 19.52
C GLN A 91 3.67 -17.33 21.04
N GLY A 92 4.48 -18.27 21.52
CA GLY A 92 4.79 -18.40 22.95
C GLY A 92 5.48 -17.16 23.52
N ALA A 93 6.44 -16.59 22.79
CA ALA A 93 7.10 -15.35 23.21
C ALA A 93 6.12 -14.17 23.32
N LEU A 94 5.19 -14.03 22.37
CA LEU A 94 4.15 -12.98 22.41
C LEU A 94 3.18 -13.15 23.59
N GLN A 95 2.85 -14.40 23.97
CA GLN A 95 2.02 -14.67 25.14
C GLN A 95 2.71 -14.29 26.46
N ASN A 96 4.03 -14.42 26.54
CA ASN A 96 4.81 -14.04 27.72
C ASN A 96 5.02 -12.52 27.85
N LEU A 97 4.74 -11.75 26.80
CA LEU A 97 4.83 -10.28 26.78
C LEU A 97 3.50 -9.59 27.08
N ARG A 98 2.41 -10.34 27.28
CA ARG A 98 1.09 -9.85 27.71
C ARG A 98 0.94 -9.97 29.22
#